data_AF-A0A957IWA7-F1
#
_entry.id   AF-A0A957IWA7-F1
#
_cell.length_a   1.000
_cell.length_b   1.000
_cell.length_c   1.000
_cell.angle_alpha   90.00
_cell.angle_beta   90.00
_cell.angle_gamma   90.00
#
_symmetry.space_group_name_H-M   'P 1'
#
loop_
_entity.id
_entity.type
_entity.pdbx_description
1 polymer ?
#
loop_
_entity_poly.entity_id
_entity_poly.type
_entity_poly.pdbx_seq_one_letter_code
_entity_poly.pdbx_strand_id
1 'polypeptide(L)'
;FADALAGLTAERRTELDALLADATVLDMRAAMDDGQLTSEELVTWYIDRIRRYDIDILNAVMELNPQALEIARQLDAERATGNVRGNLHGIPVLLKDNIATGDGMHTTAGADALKDWQPDRDAFMVQQLREAGAVILGKANLSEWANWMDPCMPDGFSTLGGQTRNPYGPFTTYGSSSGSAVAAAANLAAVTVGTETQG
;
A
#
# COMPACT_ATOMS: atom_id res chain seq x y z
N PHE A 1 -6.70 11.92 -6.08
CA PHE A 1 -7.54 11.06 -5.22
C PHE A 1 -8.95 11.60 -4.99
N ALA A 2 -9.12 12.88 -4.65
CA ALA A 2 -10.44 13.43 -4.32
C ALA A 2 -11.50 13.16 -5.41
N ASP A 3 -11.16 13.40 -6.68
CA ASP A 3 -12.08 13.19 -7.80
C ASP A 3 -12.48 11.71 -7.96
N ALA A 4 -11.51 10.79 -7.90
CA ALA A 4 -11.77 9.35 -7.98
C ALA A 4 -12.68 8.87 -6.84
N LEU A 5 -12.46 9.37 -5.62
CA LEU A 5 -13.29 9.04 -4.46
C LEU A 5 -14.69 9.67 -4.55
N ALA A 6 -14.82 10.85 -5.15
CA ALA A 6 -16.13 11.45 -5.42
C ALA A 6 -16.92 10.66 -6.48
N GLY A 7 -16.22 10.00 -7.41
CA GLY A 7 -16.81 9.08 -8.38
C GLY A 7 -17.26 7.74 -7.80
N LEU A 8 -16.73 7.33 -6.64
CA LEU A 8 -17.10 6.07 -5.98
C LEU A 8 -18.44 6.21 -5.24
N THR A 9 -19.54 5.83 -5.90
CA THR A 9 -20.88 5.86 -5.30
C THR A 9 -21.01 4.89 -4.13
N ALA A 10 -22.02 5.09 -3.28
CA ALA A 10 -22.27 4.19 -2.15
C ALA A 10 -22.61 2.77 -2.61
N GLU A 11 -23.43 2.64 -3.66
CA GLU A 11 -23.80 1.37 -4.27
C GLU A 11 -22.55 0.66 -4.80
N ARG A 12 -21.72 1.37 -5.58
CA ARG A 12 -20.49 0.80 -6.14
C ARG A 12 -19.49 0.41 -5.05
N ARG A 13 -19.37 1.22 -3.98
CA ARG A 13 -18.56 0.85 -2.81
C ARG A 13 -19.04 -0.46 -2.19
N THR A 14 -20.35 -0.65 -2.01
CA THR A 14 -20.90 -1.89 -1.45
C THR A 14 -20.64 -3.10 -2.35
N GLU A 15 -20.76 -2.94 -3.67
CA GLU A 15 -20.41 -3.99 -4.64
C GLU A 15 -18.93 -4.34 -4.56
N LEU A 16 -18.05 -3.34 -4.53
CA LEU A 16 -16.61 -3.54 -4.42
C LEU A 16 -16.21 -4.14 -3.08
N ASP A 17 -16.82 -3.73 -1.96
CA ASP A 17 -16.61 -4.35 -0.65
C ASP A 17 -16.97 -5.85 -0.69
N ALA A 18 -18.06 -6.24 -1.37
CA ALA A 18 -18.43 -7.65 -1.53
C ALA A 18 -17.51 -8.43 -2.49
N LEU A 19 -16.99 -7.76 -3.52
CA LEU A 19 -16.11 -8.38 -4.52
C LEU A 19 -14.67 -8.54 -4.01
N LEU A 20 -14.18 -7.59 -3.21
CA LEU A 20 -12.75 -7.43 -2.89
C LEU A 20 -12.39 -7.76 -1.44
N ALA A 21 -13.35 -7.83 -0.52
CA ALA A 21 -13.05 -8.24 0.86
C ALA A 21 -12.48 -9.65 0.87
N ASP A 22 -11.24 -9.78 1.34
CA ASP A 22 -10.46 -11.03 1.40
C ASP A 22 -10.22 -11.72 0.03
N ALA A 23 -10.41 -10.97 -1.07
CA ALA A 23 -10.09 -11.45 -2.41
C ALA A 23 -8.58 -11.66 -2.57
N THR A 24 -8.19 -12.70 -3.30
CA THR A 24 -6.79 -12.93 -3.64
C THR A 24 -6.38 -12.06 -4.84
N VAL A 25 -5.08 -11.93 -5.08
CA VAL A 25 -4.54 -11.31 -6.30
C VAL A 25 -5.10 -11.98 -7.56
N LEU A 26 -5.35 -13.29 -7.53
CA LEU A 26 -5.92 -14.03 -8.67
C LEU A 26 -7.39 -13.66 -8.90
N ASP A 27 -8.16 -13.45 -7.84
CA ASP A 27 -9.56 -13.03 -7.93
C ASP A 27 -9.67 -11.60 -8.47
N MET A 28 -8.82 -10.68 -7.98
CA MET A 28 -8.75 -9.30 -8.48
C MET A 28 -8.38 -9.27 -9.96
N ARG A 29 -7.41 -10.11 -10.37
CA ARG A 29 -7.04 -10.25 -11.76
C ARG A 29 -8.21 -10.77 -12.60
N ALA A 30 -8.88 -11.83 -12.16
CA ALA A 30 -10.01 -12.39 -12.88
C ALA A 30 -11.14 -11.36 -13.06
N ALA A 31 -11.46 -10.59 -12.01
CA ALA A 31 -12.43 -9.51 -12.08
C ALA A 31 -12.04 -8.41 -13.09
N MET A 32 -10.74 -8.09 -13.19
CA MET A 32 -10.23 -7.16 -14.21
C MET A 32 -10.25 -7.75 -15.62
N ASP A 33 -9.94 -9.04 -15.77
CA ASP A 33 -9.98 -9.75 -17.06
C ASP A 33 -11.44 -9.86 -17.58
N ASP A 34 -12.41 -10.01 -16.68
CA ASP A 34 -13.86 -10.09 -16.97
C ASP A 34 -14.52 -8.70 -17.11
N GLY A 35 -13.78 -7.61 -16.94
CA GLY A 35 -14.28 -6.23 -17.05
C GLY A 35 -15.22 -5.80 -15.91
N GLN A 36 -15.25 -6.55 -14.80
CA GLN A 36 -16.03 -6.20 -13.60
C GLN A 36 -15.36 -5.12 -12.74
N LEU A 37 -14.06 -4.94 -12.94
CA LEU A 37 -13.19 -4.07 -12.16
C LEU A 37 -12.09 -3.49 -13.05
N THR A 38 -11.67 -2.26 -12.77
CA THR A 38 -10.44 -1.66 -13.34
C THR A 38 -9.36 -1.52 -12.29
N SER A 39 -8.09 -1.40 -12.69
CA SER A 39 -6.98 -1.08 -11.78
C SER A 39 -7.22 0.25 -11.08
N GLU A 40 -7.72 1.27 -11.81
CA GLU A 40 -8.08 2.56 -11.22
C GLU A 40 -9.16 2.42 -10.12
N GLU A 41 -10.23 1.65 -10.36
CA GLU A 41 -11.25 1.37 -9.35
C GLU A 41 -10.67 0.60 -8.16
N LEU A 42 -9.81 -0.39 -8.39
CA LEU A 42 -9.16 -1.17 -7.34
C LEU A 42 -8.28 -0.28 -6.44
N VAL A 43 -7.45 0.58 -7.03
CA VAL A 43 -6.64 1.56 -6.28
C VAL A 43 -7.53 2.54 -5.53
N THR A 44 -8.59 3.04 -6.17
CA THR A 44 -9.56 3.96 -5.54
C THR A 44 -10.23 3.32 -4.34
N TRP A 45 -10.60 2.05 -4.43
CA TRP A 45 -11.21 1.29 -3.34
C TRP A 45 -10.25 1.13 -2.15
N TYR A 46 -8.98 0.78 -2.38
CA TYR A 46 -8.00 0.72 -1.28
C TYR A 46 -7.78 2.08 -0.62
N ILE A 47 -7.72 3.17 -1.40
CA ILE A 47 -7.59 4.52 -0.84
C ILE A 47 -8.83 4.91 -0.01
N ASP A 48 -10.03 4.53 -0.46
CA ASP A 48 -11.26 4.71 0.31
C ASP A 48 -11.21 3.94 1.65
N ARG A 49 -10.68 2.71 1.64
CA ARG A 49 -10.49 1.92 2.87
C ARG A 49 -9.46 2.52 3.81
N ILE A 50 -8.32 2.98 3.31
CA ILE A 50 -7.29 3.67 4.09
C ILE A 50 -7.91 4.89 4.79
N ARG A 51 -8.73 5.67 4.08
CA ARG A 51 -9.46 6.80 4.69
C ARG A 51 -10.43 6.40 5.80
N ARG A 52 -11.12 5.25 5.65
CA ARG A 52 -12.13 4.79 6.62
C ARG A 52 -11.54 4.09 7.83
N TYR A 53 -10.43 3.38 7.66
CA TYR A 53 -9.95 2.40 8.64
C TYR A 53 -8.52 2.65 9.11
N ASP A 54 -7.74 3.49 8.43
CA ASP A 54 -6.33 3.68 8.78
C ASP A 54 -6.06 4.99 9.50
N ILE A 55 -6.46 6.11 8.89
CA ILE A 55 -6.16 7.47 9.38
C ILE A 55 -6.74 7.66 10.79
N ASP A 56 -5.87 7.97 11.75
CA ASP A 56 -6.15 8.13 13.19
C ASP A 56 -6.64 6.85 13.92
N ILE A 57 -6.77 5.72 13.21
CA ILE A 57 -7.29 4.45 13.73
C ILE A 57 -6.18 3.40 13.79
N LEU A 58 -5.72 2.88 12.64
CA LEU A 58 -4.69 1.84 12.58
C LEU A 58 -3.29 2.41 12.35
N ASN A 59 -3.16 3.57 11.69
CA ASN A 59 -1.88 4.22 11.40
C ASN A 59 -0.83 3.27 10.78
N ALA A 60 -1.25 2.47 9.80
CA ALA A 60 -0.42 1.51 9.09
C ALA A 60 0.17 2.10 7.80
N VAL A 61 -0.45 3.12 7.20
CA VAL A 61 0.02 3.77 5.96
C VAL A 61 0.59 5.15 6.28
N MET A 62 1.86 5.39 5.91
CA MET A 62 2.54 6.67 6.13
C MET A 62 2.31 7.65 4.97
N GLU A 63 2.36 7.16 3.75
CA GLU A 63 2.33 7.98 2.55
C GLU A 63 1.63 7.22 1.42
N LEU A 64 0.82 7.92 0.64
CA LEU A 64 0.23 7.39 -0.60
C LEU A 64 1.03 7.90 -1.79
N ASN A 65 1.24 7.06 -2.79
CA ASN A 65 1.90 7.46 -4.03
C ASN A 65 1.00 8.44 -4.80
N PRO A 66 1.40 9.71 -4.98
CA PRO A 66 0.56 10.69 -5.67
C PRO A 66 0.25 10.32 -7.12
N GLN A 67 1.04 9.41 -7.72
CA GLN A 67 0.89 8.95 -9.10
C GLN A 67 0.09 7.64 -9.21
N ALA A 68 -0.33 7.00 -8.10
CA ALA A 68 -0.94 5.67 -8.12
C ALA A 68 -2.13 5.53 -9.09
N LEU A 69 -3.05 6.52 -9.10
CA LEU A 69 -4.22 6.50 -9.99
C LEU A 69 -3.85 6.70 -11.46
N GLU A 70 -2.83 7.52 -11.75
CA GLU A 70 -2.35 7.73 -13.13
C GLU A 70 -1.70 6.45 -13.66
N ILE A 71 -0.86 5.81 -12.85
CA ILE A 71 -0.22 4.53 -13.19
C ILE A 71 -1.29 3.44 -13.40
N ALA A 72 -2.30 3.37 -12.53
CA ALA A 72 -3.40 2.43 -12.65
C ALA A 72 -4.16 2.60 -13.98
N ARG A 73 -4.52 3.84 -14.34
CA ARG A 73 -5.17 4.15 -15.63
C ARG A 73 -4.32 3.75 -16.84
N GLN A 74 -3.00 3.94 -16.76
CA GLN A 74 -2.08 3.51 -17.83
C GLN A 74 -2.08 1.98 -17.98
N LEU A 75 -2.07 1.25 -16.87
CA LEU A 75 -2.14 -0.21 -16.88
C LEU A 75 -3.50 -0.73 -17.37
N ASP A 76 -4.60 -0.01 -17.08
CA ASP A 76 -5.91 -0.31 -17.66
C ASP A 76 -5.92 -0.12 -19.18
N ALA A 77 -5.31 0.95 -19.69
CA ALA A 77 -5.16 1.19 -21.13
C ALA A 77 -4.29 0.10 -21.81
N GLU A 78 -3.22 -0.33 -21.16
CA GLU A 78 -2.40 -1.45 -21.63
C GLU A 78 -3.21 -2.75 -21.70
N ARG A 79 -3.97 -3.05 -20.64
CA ARG A 79 -4.85 -4.22 -20.58
C ARG A 79 -5.89 -4.21 -21.71
N ALA A 80 -6.52 -3.06 -21.97
CA ALA A 80 -7.48 -2.91 -23.06
C ALA A 80 -6.90 -3.17 -24.46
N THR A 81 -5.58 -3.01 -24.62
CA THR A 81 -4.86 -3.32 -25.87
C THR A 81 -4.25 -4.73 -25.90
N GLY A 82 -4.51 -5.55 -24.87
CA GLY A 82 -3.96 -6.90 -24.74
C GLY A 82 -2.53 -6.97 -24.21
N ASN A 83 -1.95 -5.84 -23.79
CA ASN A 83 -0.58 -5.75 -23.27
C ASN A 83 -0.56 -5.96 -21.75
N VAL A 84 -0.77 -7.21 -21.30
CA VAL A 84 -0.70 -7.57 -19.87
C VAL A 84 0.72 -7.98 -19.49
N ARG A 85 1.33 -7.30 -18.52
CA ARG A 85 2.73 -7.48 -18.12
C ARG A 85 3.00 -8.70 -17.23
N GLY A 86 1.97 -9.24 -16.59
CA GLY A 86 2.08 -10.41 -15.72
C GLY A 86 0.98 -10.51 -14.67
N ASN A 87 1.18 -11.36 -13.66
CA ASN A 87 0.19 -11.60 -12.60
C ASN A 87 -0.04 -10.39 -11.68
N LEU A 88 0.87 -9.41 -11.68
CA LEU A 88 0.74 -8.20 -10.88
C LEU A 88 0.21 -7.00 -11.67
N HIS A 89 -0.18 -7.18 -12.93
CA HIS A 89 -0.64 -6.08 -13.79
C HIS A 89 -1.87 -5.39 -13.21
N GLY A 90 -1.70 -4.14 -12.77
CA GLY A 90 -2.74 -3.32 -12.14
C GLY A 90 -2.96 -3.60 -10.65
N ILE A 91 -2.14 -4.45 -10.01
CA ILE A 91 -2.32 -4.85 -8.61
C ILE A 91 -1.59 -3.85 -7.69
N PRO A 92 -2.28 -3.27 -6.68
CA PRO A 92 -1.67 -2.33 -5.75
C PRO A 92 -0.81 -3.02 -4.68
N VAL A 93 0.43 -2.56 -4.56
CA VAL A 93 1.43 -3.05 -3.60
C VAL A 93 1.84 -1.93 -2.66
N LEU A 94 1.79 -2.19 -1.36
CA LEU A 94 2.25 -1.26 -0.32
C LEU A 94 3.64 -1.66 0.17
N LEU A 95 4.57 -0.70 0.21
CA LEU A 95 5.97 -0.98 0.54
C LEU A 95 6.29 -0.46 1.94
N LYS A 96 7.04 -1.19 2.76
CA LYS A 96 7.59 -0.63 4.01
C LYS A 96 8.42 0.63 3.71
N ASP A 97 8.31 1.65 4.56
CA ASP A 97 8.91 2.98 4.35
C ASP A 97 10.46 3.01 4.34
N ASN A 98 11.14 1.89 4.61
CA ASN A 98 12.58 1.76 4.39
C ASN A 98 12.96 1.24 2.98
N ILE A 99 12.00 1.15 2.05
CA ILE A 99 12.21 0.69 0.67
C ILE A 99 12.12 1.88 -0.29
N ALA A 100 13.24 2.18 -0.95
CA ALA A 100 13.38 3.32 -1.86
C ALA A 100 12.47 3.23 -3.09
N THR A 101 11.83 4.35 -3.45
CA THR A 101 11.12 4.54 -4.72
C THR A 101 11.56 5.83 -5.39
N GLY A 102 11.74 5.82 -6.70
CA GLY A 102 12.18 6.97 -7.52
C GLY A 102 11.03 7.80 -8.09
N ASP A 103 9.85 7.74 -7.49
CA ASP A 103 8.61 8.38 -7.96
C ASP A 103 8.20 9.60 -7.11
N GLY A 104 9.12 10.12 -6.30
CA GLY A 104 8.94 11.32 -5.49
C GLY A 104 8.30 11.09 -4.12
N MET A 105 7.98 9.85 -3.76
CA MET A 105 7.66 9.50 -2.36
C MET A 105 8.92 9.52 -1.49
N HIS A 106 8.71 9.71 -0.19
CA HIS A 106 9.77 9.69 0.80
C HIS A 106 10.16 8.24 1.13
N THR A 107 11.33 8.06 1.75
CA THR A 107 11.77 6.76 2.26
C THR A 107 12.49 6.97 3.58
N THR A 108 11.74 7.07 4.67
CA THR A 108 12.24 7.73 5.88
C THR A 108 12.74 6.76 6.95
N ALA A 109 12.46 5.46 6.79
CA ALA A 109 12.59 4.45 7.85
C ALA A 109 11.89 4.87 9.16
N GLY A 110 10.84 5.69 9.05
CA GLY A 110 10.09 6.27 10.17
C GLY A 110 10.77 7.46 10.89
N ALA A 111 11.95 7.88 10.46
CA ALA A 111 12.82 8.79 11.21
C ALA A 111 12.73 10.25 10.74
N ASP A 112 12.62 11.20 11.67
CA ASP A 112 12.57 12.65 11.35
C ASP A 112 13.80 13.14 10.58
N ALA A 113 14.96 12.52 10.82
CA ALA A 113 16.21 12.83 10.12
C ALA A 113 16.13 12.64 8.59
N LEU A 114 15.17 11.84 8.11
CA LEU A 114 14.96 11.53 6.69
C LEU A 114 13.61 12.03 6.16
N LYS A 115 12.87 12.86 6.91
CA LYS A 115 11.49 13.27 6.55
C LYS A 115 11.33 13.92 5.18
N ASP A 116 12.37 14.61 4.71
CA ASP A 116 12.39 15.30 3.42
C ASP A 116 13.20 14.51 2.36
N TRP A 117 13.68 13.30 2.69
CA TRP A 117 14.49 12.52 1.77
C TRP A 117 13.62 11.73 0.79
N GLN A 118 13.76 12.08 -0.48
CA GLN A 118 13.17 11.40 -1.63
C GLN A 118 14.31 10.73 -2.42
N PRO A 119 14.31 9.39 -2.56
CA PRO A 119 15.29 8.69 -3.38
C PRO A 119 15.22 9.11 -4.85
N ASP A 120 16.36 9.10 -5.54
CA ASP A 120 16.47 9.38 -6.97
C ASP A 120 16.13 8.17 -7.86
N ARG A 121 16.04 6.98 -7.26
CA ARG A 121 15.79 5.72 -7.95
C ARG A 121 15.03 4.72 -7.07
N ASP A 122 14.32 3.83 -7.76
CA ASP A 122 13.73 2.66 -7.14
C ASP A 122 14.79 1.71 -6.57
N ALA A 123 14.48 1.06 -5.44
CA ALA A 123 15.14 -0.17 -5.06
C ALA A 123 14.95 -1.24 -6.15
N PHE A 124 15.92 -2.13 -6.34
CA PHE A 124 15.88 -3.12 -7.42
C PHE A 124 14.58 -3.94 -7.45
N MET A 125 14.10 -4.38 -6.27
CA MET A 125 12.85 -5.14 -6.18
C MET A 125 11.61 -4.34 -6.57
N VAL A 126 11.63 -3.02 -6.40
CA VAL A 126 10.54 -2.12 -6.84
C VAL A 126 10.54 -2.01 -8.37
N GLN A 127 11.72 -1.96 -9.00
CA GLN A 127 11.83 -2.00 -10.46
C GLN A 127 11.18 -3.27 -11.01
N GLN A 128 11.50 -4.43 -10.42
CA GLN A 128 10.88 -5.70 -10.81
C GLN A 128 9.35 -5.72 -10.61
N LEU A 129 8.83 -5.11 -9.53
CA LEU A 129 7.39 -4.98 -9.31
C LEU A 129 6.72 -4.14 -10.41
N ARG A 130 7.33 -3.01 -10.79
CA ARG A 130 6.81 -2.15 -11.87
C ARG A 130 6.89 -2.82 -13.25
N GLU A 131 7.97 -3.55 -13.52
CA GLU A 131 8.12 -4.36 -14.74
C GLU A 131 7.01 -5.41 -14.84
N ALA A 132 6.64 -6.04 -13.71
CA ALA A 132 5.51 -6.97 -13.62
C ALA A 132 4.12 -6.29 -13.67
N GLY A 133 4.08 -4.96 -13.76
CA GLY A 133 2.86 -4.15 -13.86
C GLY A 133 2.18 -3.83 -12.53
N ALA A 134 2.87 -3.95 -11.39
CA ALA A 134 2.31 -3.56 -10.10
C ALA A 134 2.15 -2.04 -9.98
N VAL A 135 1.09 -1.61 -9.29
CA VAL A 135 0.92 -0.21 -8.86
C VAL A 135 1.51 -0.07 -7.47
N ILE A 136 2.58 0.74 -7.32
CA ILE A 136 3.07 1.05 -5.97
C ILE A 136 2.09 2.01 -5.31
N LEU A 137 1.31 1.51 -4.34
CA LEU A 137 0.22 2.24 -3.69
C LEU A 137 0.75 3.33 -2.74
N GLY A 138 1.86 3.06 -2.05
CA GLY A 138 2.37 3.94 -1.01
C GLY A 138 3.40 3.27 -0.09
N LYS A 139 3.62 3.93 1.05
CA LYS A 139 4.55 3.54 2.11
C LYS A 139 3.81 3.09 3.37
N ALA A 140 4.19 1.96 3.93
CA ALA A 140 3.69 1.42 5.18
C ALA A 140 4.58 1.85 6.35
N ASN A 141 3.96 2.12 7.49
CA ASN A 141 4.64 2.43 8.75
C ASN A 141 5.46 1.22 9.27
N LEU A 142 6.37 1.49 10.18
CA LEU A 142 7.30 0.53 10.77
C LEU A 142 7.69 0.94 12.19
N SER A 143 8.30 0.00 12.94
CA SER A 143 9.15 0.39 14.06
C SER A 143 10.36 1.18 13.52
N GLU A 144 10.59 2.39 14.04
CA GLU A 144 11.64 3.30 13.56
C GLU A 144 13.02 2.62 13.45
N TRP A 145 13.78 2.95 12.39
CA TRP A 145 15.07 2.33 12.09
C TRP A 145 15.02 0.79 12.08
N ALA A 146 13.90 0.24 11.62
CA ALA A 146 13.64 -1.19 11.62
C ALA A 146 13.77 -1.86 13.02
N ASN A 147 13.34 -1.15 14.07
CA ASN A 147 13.44 -1.54 15.49
C ASN A 147 14.85 -1.54 16.07
N TRP A 148 15.74 -0.67 15.58
CA TRP A 148 17.14 -0.57 16.01
C TRP A 148 17.51 0.80 16.56
N MET A 149 16.57 1.43 17.29
CA MET A 149 16.70 2.81 17.80
C MET A 149 16.86 2.84 19.33
N ASP A 150 15.85 2.35 20.07
CA ASP A 150 15.81 2.35 21.53
C ASP A 150 15.11 1.07 22.04
N PRO A 151 15.66 0.34 23.03
CA PRO A 151 15.06 -0.90 23.55
C PRO A 151 13.70 -0.70 24.27
N CYS A 152 13.35 0.52 24.63
CA CYS A 152 12.08 0.89 25.26
C CYS A 152 11.05 1.43 24.26
N MET A 153 11.41 1.58 22.98
CA MET A 153 10.47 2.00 21.95
C MET A 153 9.40 0.91 21.74
N PRO A 154 8.11 1.23 21.73
CA PRO A 154 7.07 0.25 21.45
C PRO A 154 7.13 -0.22 19.99
N ASP A 155 6.83 -1.49 19.77
CA ASP A 155 6.72 -2.06 18.43
C ASP A 155 5.68 -1.33 17.58
N GLY A 156 6.05 -1.02 16.34
CA GLY A 156 5.22 -0.32 15.37
C GLY A 156 5.08 1.18 15.60
N PHE A 157 5.88 1.77 16.49
CA PHE A 157 6.01 3.22 16.59
C PHE A 157 7.14 3.75 15.69
N SER A 158 6.86 4.86 15.02
CA SER A 158 7.88 5.73 14.45
C SER A 158 7.60 7.20 14.73
N THR A 159 8.65 8.03 14.73
CA THR A 159 8.51 9.48 14.94
C THR A 159 7.60 10.13 13.89
N LEU A 160 7.71 9.72 12.61
CA LEU A 160 6.93 10.30 11.52
C LEU A 160 5.53 9.68 11.35
N GLY A 161 5.40 8.36 11.52
CA GLY A 161 4.14 7.63 11.32
C GLY A 161 3.29 7.47 12.58
N GLY A 162 3.84 7.78 13.75
CA GLY A 162 3.21 7.50 15.03
C GLY A 162 3.09 5.99 15.31
N GLN A 163 2.17 5.62 16.21
CA GLN A 163 1.94 4.24 16.62
C GLN A 163 0.96 3.53 15.68
N THR A 164 1.43 2.51 14.96
CA THR A 164 0.57 1.53 14.29
C THR A 164 -0.18 0.68 15.33
N ARG A 165 -1.48 0.41 15.11
CA ARG A 165 -2.33 -0.37 16.02
C ARG A 165 -2.73 -1.70 15.41
N ASN A 166 -2.87 -2.73 16.25
CA ASN A 166 -3.25 -4.06 15.80
C ASN A 166 -4.75 -4.09 15.43
N PRO A 167 -5.14 -4.55 14.22
CA PRO A 167 -6.53 -4.52 13.77
C PRO A 167 -7.44 -5.50 14.53
N TYR A 168 -6.87 -6.44 15.29
CA TYR A 168 -7.60 -7.41 16.10
C TYR A 168 -7.84 -6.96 17.55
N GLY A 169 -7.41 -5.75 17.94
CA GLY A 169 -7.67 -5.19 19.28
C GLY A 169 -6.42 -4.64 19.98
N PRO A 170 -6.42 -4.52 21.32
CA PRO A 170 -5.34 -3.90 22.10
C PRO A 170 -4.15 -4.85 22.29
N PHE A 171 -3.62 -5.39 21.19
CA PHE A 171 -2.44 -6.25 21.15
C PHE A 171 -1.25 -5.52 20.53
N THR A 172 -0.04 -5.99 20.80
CA THR A 172 1.15 -5.52 20.08
C THR A 172 1.03 -5.80 18.59
N THR A 173 1.61 -4.96 17.76
CA THR A 173 1.74 -5.18 16.31
C THR A 173 2.96 -6.04 15.97
N TYR A 174 3.88 -6.23 16.94
CA TYR A 174 5.25 -6.70 16.68
C TYR A 174 5.96 -5.83 15.62
N GLY A 175 7.10 -6.27 15.12
CA GLY A 175 7.89 -5.42 14.26
C GLY A 175 8.99 -6.15 13.50
N SER A 176 9.78 -5.43 12.71
CA SER A 176 9.61 -3.99 12.45
C SER A 176 8.62 -3.67 11.34
N SER A 177 8.10 -4.66 10.62
CA SER A 177 7.17 -4.49 9.48
C SER A 177 5.70 -4.34 9.91
N SER A 178 5.46 -3.57 10.98
CA SER A 178 4.14 -3.41 11.61
C SER A 178 3.07 -2.92 10.63
N GLY A 179 3.32 -1.80 9.94
CA GLY A 179 2.38 -1.22 8.98
C GLY A 179 2.10 -2.17 7.81
N SER A 180 3.12 -2.84 7.28
CA SER A 180 2.93 -3.83 6.21
C SER A 180 2.03 -4.98 6.63
N ALA A 181 2.18 -5.49 7.85
CA ALA A 181 1.35 -6.58 8.38
C ALA A 181 -0.08 -6.12 8.68
N VAL A 182 -0.24 -4.96 9.33
CA VAL A 182 -1.56 -4.39 9.64
C VAL A 182 -2.33 -4.02 8.38
N ALA A 183 -1.67 -3.42 7.40
CA ALA A 183 -2.29 -3.08 6.12
C ALA A 183 -2.77 -4.32 5.36
N ALA A 184 -2.01 -5.42 5.38
CA ALA A 184 -2.46 -6.68 4.80
C ALA A 184 -3.67 -7.24 5.57
N ALA A 185 -3.59 -7.32 6.91
CA ALA A 185 -4.66 -7.89 7.74
C ALA A 185 -5.97 -7.08 7.71
N ALA A 186 -5.90 -5.76 7.50
CA ALA A 186 -7.06 -4.87 7.43
C ALA A 186 -7.57 -4.62 5.99
N ASN A 187 -7.04 -5.34 5.00
CA ASN A 187 -7.37 -5.16 3.58
C ASN A 187 -7.13 -3.70 3.10
N LEU A 188 -5.99 -3.11 3.43
CA LEU A 188 -5.59 -1.75 3.01
C LEU A 188 -4.70 -1.73 1.77
N ALA A 189 -4.20 -2.90 1.35
CA ALA A 189 -3.52 -3.12 0.08
C ALA A 189 -3.74 -4.58 -0.37
N ALA A 190 -3.55 -4.88 -1.65
CA ALA A 190 -3.66 -6.25 -2.15
C ALA A 190 -2.46 -7.11 -1.71
N VAL A 191 -1.27 -6.51 -1.75
CA VAL A 191 -0.03 -7.12 -1.28
C VAL A 191 0.80 -6.08 -0.53
N THR A 192 1.53 -6.50 0.48
CA THR A 192 2.49 -5.65 1.19
C THR A 192 3.88 -6.25 1.16
N VAL A 193 4.90 -5.39 1.27
CA VAL A 193 6.30 -5.80 1.34
C VAL A 193 6.87 -5.34 2.67
N GLY A 194 7.51 -6.26 3.39
CA GLY A 194 8.25 -6.01 4.63
C GLY A 194 9.75 -6.24 4.46
N THR A 195 10.50 -5.94 5.53
CA THR A 195 11.94 -6.27 5.64
C THR A 195 12.20 -6.94 6.97
N GLU A 196 13.17 -7.83 7.01
CA GLU A 196 13.56 -8.57 8.22
C GLU A 196 15.07 -8.52 8.42
N THR A 197 15.48 -8.46 9.69
CA THR A 197 16.86 -8.69 10.12
C THR A 197 16.90 -9.87 11.09
N GLN A 198 15.99 -9.89 12.06
CA GLN A 198 15.72 -11.01 12.97
C GLN A 198 14.25 -10.91 13.44
N GLY A 199 13.34 -11.64 12.79
CA GLY A 199 11.89 -11.57 12.99
C GLY A 199 11.25 -12.90 13.30
#